data_AF-A0A0K8SBH4-F1
#
_entry.id   AF-A0A0K8SBH4-F1
#
_cell.length_a   1.000
_cell.length_b   1.000
_cell.length_c   1.000
_cell.angle_alpha   90.00
_cell.angle_beta   90.00
_cell.angle_gamma   90.00
#
_symmetry.space_group_name_H-M   'P 1'
#
loop_
_entity.id
_entity.type
_entity.pdbx_description
1 polymer ?
#
loop_
_entity_poly.entity_id
_entity_poly.type
_entity_poly.pdbx_seq_one_letter_code
_entity_poly.pdbx_strand_id
1 'polypeptide(L)'
;MSIIAEVLNTANEAEMLSLPKKMSEISQAVSHLRTGVKELMEVKYLRLLQGNDNTNLVEKGNEVAENIKDLQTRLFQQTHTEASTVAEELRSMTESLIEARIMCDICKKLVAIDDEFRKALHDQEHQRYFSAAQHISNIEEMLSRDDTELEFLTIFEALRNQSSGNYNRFSSEALKIWKTEVSWINCQLDSGRKTFSLQVSKPKDLLENLIKTLNLYGVCEPQIYYFSTSLNTDVLIPCIEGCVTITIKHNTVNSVLSIVSVVDDTPPVSSVLENLTKVFEFLHELLDIDIDESRNFISELGLHLADKFVSQLVRESLSEAIPSRWQDLRNYEDLVRRISEFNALLRRIKFLPDGCDQLEKFCGNVEEQFLNKMIERYLSRAREISFMNLQDMTPYYTEPEEPGSYQTFDSGKSKKDTIVLFTELPNDFGKFPSCHISKSVRDLMALVKEILNDCVSGIYPMPNTALKLFCTARDCINLYVEITPVIHIKLLESLPQQSALFHNNCFYIAHELLR
;
A
#
# COMPACT_ATOMS: atom_id res chain seq x y z
N MET A 1 53.18 -73.76 33.80
CA MET A 1 52.26 -72.76 34.38
C MET A 1 52.27 -71.55 33.49
N SER A 2 51.15 -71.23 32.83
CA SER A 2 50.96 -69.90 32.26
C SER A 2 49.89 -69.22 33.10
N ILE A 3 50.35 -68.37 34.02
CA ILE A 3 49.52 -67.49 34.85
C ILE A 3 48.60 -66.63 33.96
N ILE A 4 48.94 -66.45 32.68
CA ILE A 4 48.16 -65.71 31.69
C ILE A 4 46.87 -66.46 31.28
N ALA A 5 46.86 -67.80 31.23
CA ALA A 5 45.66 -68.57 30.91
C ALA A 5 44.67 -68.63 32.10
N GLU A 6 45.21 -68.64 33.32
CA GLU A 6 44.41 -68.62 34.55
C GLU A 6 43.88 -67.20 34.86
N VAL A 7 44.63 -66.15 34.50
CA VAL A 7 44.19 -64.74 34.57
C VAL A 7 43.17 -64.40 33.47
N LEU A 8 43.29 -64.97 32.26
CA LEU A 8 42.31 -64.76 31.19
C LEU A 8 40.97 -65.48 31.46
N ASN A 9 40.98 -66.69 32.03
CA ASN A 9 39.74 -67.36 32.42
C ASN A 9 39.08 -66.70 33.65
N THR A 10 39.87 -66.24 34.63
CA THR A 10 39.32 -65.52 35.79
C THR A 10 38.84 -64.11 35.44
N ALA A 11 39.44 -63.41 34.46
CA ALA A 11 38.91 -62.15 33.96
C ALA A 11 37.60 -62.32 33.18
N ASN A 12 37.48 -63.37 32.36
CA ASN A 12 36.27 -63.63 31.57
C ASN A 12 35.07 -64.05 32.45
N GLU A 13 35.29 -64.86 33.48
CA GLU A 13 34.25 -65.22 34.46
C GLU A 13 33.91 -64.07 35.43
N ALA A 14 34.91 -63.30 35.88
CA ALA A 14 34.68 -62.14 36.76
C ALA A 14 33.96 -60.99 36.04
N GLU A 15 34.26 -60.76 34.75
CA GLU A 15 33.54 -59.77 33.95
C GLU A 15 32.12 -60.23 33.60
N MET A 16 31.91 -61.52 33.30
CA MET A 16 30.57 -62.12 33.12
C MET A 16 29.68 -62.03 34.36
N LEU A 17 30.25 -62.11 35.57
CA LEU A 17 29.51 -61.90 36.82
C LEU A 17 29.25 -60.42 37.13
N SER A 18 30.06 -59.51 36.56
CA SER A 18 29.94 -58.06 36.80
C SER A 18 28.94 -57.37 35.87
N LEU A 19 28.75 -57.87 34.65
CA LEU A 19 27.83 -57.30 33.65
C LEU A 19 26.35 -57.36 34.07
N PRO A 20 25.81 -58.48 34.58
CA PRO A 20 24.44 -58.55 35.10
C PRO A 20 24.22 -57.59 36.27
N LYS A 21 25.27 -57.40 37.09
CA LYS A 21 25.24 -56.50 38.25
C LYS A 21 25.21 -55.03 37.82
N LYS A 22 26.08 -54.64 36.87
CA LYS A 22 26.06 -53.30 36.25
C LYS A 22 24.78 -53.05 35.46
N MET A 23 24.21 -54.07 34.83
CA MET A 23 22.94 -53.94 34.11
C MET A 23 21.75 -53.82 35.06
N SER A 24 21.77 -54.53 36.19
CA SER A 24 20.83 -54.29 37.29
C SER A 24 20.97 -52.88 37.84
N GLU A 25 22.19 -52.37 38.03
CA GLU A 25 22.45 -51.00 38.48
C GLU A 25 21.95 -49.96 37.46
N ILE A 26 22.14 -50.19 36.16
CA ILE A 26 21.64 -49.31 35.09
C ILE A 26 20.11 -49.40 34.95
N SER A 27 19.51 -50.59 34.95
CA SER A 27 18.05 -50.75 34.96
C SER A 27 17.41 -50.14 36.20
N GLN A 28 18.07 -50.23 37.35
CA GLN A 28 17.64 -49.60 38.59
C GLN A 28 17.81 -48.07 38.53
N ALA A 29 18.90 -47.57 37.94
CA ALA A 29 19.09 -46.14 37.68
C ALA A 29 18.05 -45.58 36.68
N VAL A 30 17.72 -46.34 35.63
CA VAL A 30 16.67 -46.01 34.64
C VAL A 30 15.29 -46.09 35.27
N SER A 31 15.01 -47.06 36.16
CA SER A 31 13.74 -47.11 36.88
C SER A 31 13.62 -45.99 37.91
N HIS A 32 14.72 -45.60 38.57
CA HIS A 32 14.77 -44.42 39.44
C HIS A 32 14.58 -43.13 38.64
N LEU A 33 15.19 -43.01 37.46
CA LEU A 33 14.95 -41.89 36.54
C LEU A 33 13.50 -41.86 36.06
N ARG A 34 12.92 -43.00 35.67
CA ARG A 34 11.52 -43.11 35.25
C ARG A 34 10.55 -42.76 36.38
N THR A 35 10.81 -43.25 37.58
CA THR A 35 9.99 -42.97 38.76
C THR A 35 10.16 -41.51 39.18
N GLY A 36 11.37 -40.96 39.13
CA GLY A 36 11.65 -39.55 39.40
C GLY A 36 11.03 -38.61 38.37
N VAL A 37 11.04 -38.95 37.07
CA VAL A 37 10.37 -38.19 36.00
C VAL A 37 8.85 -38.33 36.11
N LYS A 38 8.34 -39.52 36.44
CA LYS A 38 6.90 -39.75 36.66
C LYS A 38 6.40 -39.02 37.91
N GLU A 39 7.14 -39.05 39.01
CA GLU A 39 6.85 -38.30 40.23
C GLU A 39 6.99 -36.79 39.99
N LEU A 40 7.98 -36.32 39.23
CA LEU A 40 8.08 -34.92 38.81
C LEU A 40 6.89 -34.50 37.93
N MET A 41 6.44 -35.35 37.02
CA MET A 41 5.27 -35.11 36.17
C MET A 41 3.97 -35.13 36.99
N GLU A 42 3.76 -36.15 37.83
CA GLU A 42 2.57 -36.29 38.68
C GLU A 42 2.51 -35.21 39.79
N VAL A 43 3.66 -34.75 40.32
CA VAL A 43 3.74 -33.67 41.31
C VAL A 43 3.69 -32.28 40.64
N LYS A 44 4.25 -32.08 39.44
CA LYS A 44 4.17 -30.79 38.70
C LYS A 44 2.77 -30.45 38.23
N TYR A 45 1.96 -31.42 37.79
CA TYR A 45 0.62 -31.13 37.27
C TYR A 45 -0.40 -30.72 38.38
N LEU A 46 -0.03 -30.82 39.66
CA LEU A 46 -0.85 -30.33 40.79
C LEU A 46 -0.26 -29.11 41.52
N ARG A 47 1.00 -28.72 41.30
CA ARG A 47 1.60 -27.50 41.88
C ARG A 47 2.28 -26.65 40.81
N LEU A 48 1.47 -25.85 40.14
CA LEU A 48 1.89 -24.55 39.62
C LEU A 48 2.60 -23.78 40.75
N LEU A 49 3.80 -23.25 40.46
CA LEU A 49 4.62 -22.30 41.23
C LEU A 49 5.64 -22.87 42.25
N GLN A 50 6.88 -23.08 41.78
CA GLN A 50 8.18 -22.64 42.35
C GLN A 50 9.31 -23.66 42.10
N GLY A 51 10.47 -23.16 41.69
CA GLY A 51 11.57 -23.92 41.07
C GLY A 51 12.52 -24.64 42.01
N ASN A 52 13.26 -25.61 41.47
CA ASN A 52 14.72 -25.58 41.27
C ASN A 52 15.23 -26.91 40.68
N ASP A 53 16.38 -26.80 39.99
CA ASP A 53 17.37 -27.85 39.66
C ASP A 53 17.00 -28.96 38.64
N ASN A 54 16.98 -28.59 37.35
CA ASN A 54 16.96 -29.55 36.21
C ASN A 54 18.37 -29.98 35.73
N THR A 55 19.46 -29.37 36.22
CA THR A 55 20.82 -29.58 35.67
C THR A 55 21.42 -30.95 36.02
N ASN A 56 21.09 -31.53 37.17
CA ASN A 56 21.66 -32.80 37.64
C ASN A 56 21.15 -34.03 36.86
N LEU A 57 19.97 -33.93 36.25
CA LEU A 57 19.35 -35.05 35.51
C LEU A 57 19.86 -35.14 34.06
N VAL A 58 20.21 -34.01 33.44
CA VAL A 58 20.77 -33.96 32.08
C VAL A 58 22.17 -34.57 32.04
N GLU A 59 23.01 -34.26 33.03
CA GLU A 59 24.34 -34.89 33.16
C GLU A 59 24.24 -36.40 33.36
N LYS A 60 23.35 -36.87 34.25
CA LYS A 60 23.11 -38.30 34.46
C LYS A 60 22.54 -39.00 33.21
N GLY A 61 21.66 -38.34 32.46
CA GLY A 61 21.12 -38.88 31.21
C GLY A 61 22.16 -38.97 30.08
N ASN A 62 23.18 -38.10 30.10
CA ASN A 62 24.29 -38.16 29.15
C ASN A 62 25.31 -39.23 29.52
N GLU A 63 25.63 -39.36 30.82
CA GLU A 63 26.50 -40.43 31.34
C GLU A 63 25.92 -41.82 31.05
N VAL A 64 24.62 -42.02 31.27
CA VAL A 64 23.95 -43.30 30.96
C VAL A 64 23.93 -43.60 29.46
N ALA A 65 23.72 -42.60 28.61
CA ALA A 65 23.72 -42.79 27.15
C ALA A 65 25.12 -43.14 26.61
N GLU A 66 26.18 -42.53 27.16
CA GLU A 66 27.56 -42.85 26.80
C GLU A 66 27.94 -44.26 27.26
N ASN A 67 27.53 -44.64 28.47
CA ASN A 67 27.71 -45.99 29.00
C ASN A 67 27.00 -47.06 28.15
N ILE A 68 25.79 -46.78 27.64
CA ILE A 68 25.05 -47.68 26.73
C ILE A 68 25.81 -47.85 25.39
N LYS A 69 26.42 -46.78 24.87
CA LYS A 69 27.16 -46.79 23.60
C LYS A 69 28.49 -47.57 23.72
N ASP A 70 29.20 -47.42 24.84
CA ASP A 70 30.39 -48.22 25.14
C ASP A 70 30.04 -49.72 25.26
N LEU A 71 28.95 -50.03 25.97
CA LEU A 71 28.48 -51.41 26.11
C LEU A 71 28.08 -52.04 24.77
N GLN A 72 27.37 -51.32 23.89
CA GLN A 72 27.03 -51.81 22.54
C GLN A 72 28.27 -52.14 21.72
N THR A 73 29.33 -51.34 21.83
CA THR A 73 30.58 -51.53 21.09
C THR A 73 31.34 -52.77 21.60
N ARG A 74 31.34 -52.98 22.92
CA ARG A 74 31.93 -54.16 23.57
C ARG A 74 31.15 -55.44 23.29
N LEU A 75 29.82 -55.36 23.23
CA LEU A 75 28.93 -56.47 22.89
C LEU A 75 29.21 -56.99 21.48
N PHE A 76 29.39 -56.08 20.52
CA PHE A 76 29.67 -56.42 19.13
C PHE A 76 31.00 -57.17 18.98
N GLN A 77 32.01 -56.83 19.80
CA GLN A 77 33.33 -57.49 19.81
C GLN A 77 33.31 -58.90 20.44
N GLN A 78 32.35 -59.21 21.32
CA GLN A 78 32.28 -60.50 22.03
C GLN A 78 31.46 -61.59 21.32
N THR A 79 30.79 -61.28 20.21
CA THR A 79 29.89 -62.21 19.48
C THR A 79 30.54 -63.41 18.78
N HIS A 80 31.87 -63.60 18.87
CA HIS A 80 32.55 -64.68 18.14
C HIS A 80 32.80 -65.97 18.95
N THR A 81 32.38 -66.11 20.21
CA THR A 81 32.60 -67.37 20.96
C THR A 81 31.39 -67.78 21.79
N GLU A 82 30.85 -68.96 21.44
CA GLU A 82 29.87 -69.81 22.15
C GLU A 82 28.37 -69.46 21.97
N ALA A 83 27.79 -70.04 20.90
CA ALA A 83 26.49 -69.70 20.35
C ALA A 83 25.43 -70.80 20.60
N SER A 84 24.53 -70.56 21.56
CA SER A 84 23.07 -70.85 21.40
C SER A 84 22.28 -70.31 22.60
N THR A 85 22.73 -70.55 23.83
CA THR A 85 22.06 -70.09 25.07
C THR A 85 22.47 -68.67 25.45
N VAL A 86 23.78 -68.37 25.34
CA VAL A 86 24.33 -67.02 25.50
C VAL A 86 23.78 -66.05 24.44
N ALA A 87 23.43 -66.56 23.24
CA ALA A 87 22.86 -65.77 22.16
C ALA A 87 21.41 -65.29 22.44
N GLU A 88 20.62 -66.08 23.16
CA GLU A 88 19.23 -65.76 23.49
C GLU A 88 19.17 -64.75 24.65
N GLU A 89 20.03 -64.93 25.66
CA GLU A 89 20.26 -63.95 26.73
C GLU A 89 20.87 -62.64 26.18
N LEU A 90 21.86 -62.70 25.28
CA LEU A 90 22.42 -61.52 24.60
C LEU A 90 21.39 -60.79 23.74
N ARG A 91 20.51 -61.52 23.07
CA ARG A 91 19.44 -60.92 22.28
C ARG A 91 18.45 -60.18 23.17
N SER A 92 18.04 -60.78 24.29
CA SER A 92 17.20 -60.13 25.30
C SER A 92 17.87 -58.91 25.92
N MET A 93 19.19 -58.97 26.18
CA MET A 93 19.97 -57.83 26.65
C MET A 93 20.05 -56.70 25.62
N THR A 94 20.23 -57.06 24.35
CA THR A 94 20.27 -56.10 23.24
C THR A 94 18.92 -55.41 23.07
N GLU A 95 17.82 -56.16 23.14
CA GLU A 95 16.45 -55.62 23.10
C GLU A 95 16.19 -54.68 24.28
N SER A 96 16.57 -55.08 25.51
CA SER A 96 16.42 -54.24 26.71
C SER A 96 17.26 -52.95 26.65
N LEU A 97 18.46 -53.00 26.08
CA LEU A 97 19.31 -51.82 25.88
C LEU A 97 18.75 -50.88 24.81
N ILE A 98 18.14 -51.41 23.75
CA ILE A 98 17.45 -50.62 22.73
C ILE A 98 16.24 -49.91 23.35
N GLU A 99 15.42 -50.61 24.15
CA GLU A 99 14.29 -50.00 24.87
C GLU A 99 14.76 -48.91 25.84
N ALA A 100 15.81 -49.17 26.63
CA ALA A 100 16.36 -48.19 27.57
C ALA A 100 16.91 -46.94 26.85
N ARG A 101 17.53 -47.12 25.68
CA ARG A 101 17.99 -46.02 24.84
C ARG A 101 16.83 -45.17 24.33
N ILE A 102 15.82 -45.78 23.73
CA ILE A 102 14.62 -45.08 23.21
C ILE A 102 13.95 -44.30 24.35
N MET A 103 13.81 -44.90 25.53
CA MET A 103 13.25 -44.22 26.71
C MET A 103 14.11 -43.02 27.17
N CYS A 104 15.43 -43.14 27.13
CA CYS A 104 16.32 -42.01 27.45
C CYS A 104 16.18 -40.87 26.43
N ASP A 105 16.09 -41.20 25.14
CA ASP A 105 15.93 -40.21 24.07
C ASP A 105 14.58 -39.47 24.19
N ILE A 106 13.50 -40.19 24.50
CA ILE A 106 12.19 -39.61 24.83
C ILE A 106 12.28 -38.69 26.07
N CYS A 107 12.93 -39.13 27.16
CA CYS A 107 13.09 -38.30 28.35
C CYS A 107 13.89 -37.02 28.06
N LYS A 108 14.94 -37.07 27.25
CA LYS A 108 15.71 -35.90 26.84
C LYS A 108 14.85 -34.91 26.05
N LYS A 109 14.06 -35.40 25.09
CA LYS A 109 13.11 -34.57 24.32
C LYS A 109 12.08 -33.90 25.23
N LEU A 110 11.49 -34.64 26.17
CA LEU A 110 10.50 -34.10 27.13
C LEU A 110 11.10 -33.02 28.04
N VAL A 111 12.33 -33.20 28.53
CA VAL A 111 13.02 -32.19 29.35
C VAL A 111 13.32 -30.93 28.54
N ALA A 112 13.76 -31.09 27.28
CA ALA A 112 14.01 -29.96 26.40
C ALA A 112 12.72 -29.16 26.12
N ILE A 113 11.58 -29.84 25.90
CA ILE A 113 10.27 -29.19 25.74
C ILE A 113 9.85 -28.42 27.01
N ASP A 114 10.04 -28.99 28.21
CA ASP A 114 9.76 -28.31 29.49
C ASP A 114 10.64 -27.07 29.67
N ASP A 115 11.91 -27.14 29.27
CA ASP A 115 12.84 -26.01 29.33
C ASP A 115 12.43 -24.87 28.39
N GLU A 116 12.04 -25.18 27.15
CA GLU A 116 11.51 -24.19 26.21
C GLU A 116 10.20 -23.56 26.71
N PHE A 117 9.29 -24.34 27.33
CA PHE A 117 8.08 -23.77 27.93
C PHE A 117 8.40 -22.78 29.06
N ARG A 118 9.41 -23.08 29.89
CA ARG A 118 9.84 -22.18 30.96
C ARG A 118 10.44 -20.89 30.42
N LYS A 119 11.30 -20.98 29.40
CA LYS A 119 11.86 -19.81 28.71
C LYS A 119 10.76 -18.96 28.10
N ALA A 120 9.78 -19.57 27.43
CA ALA A 120 8.64 -18.86 26.86
C ALA A 120 7.84 -18.07 27.91
N LEU A 121 7.57 -18.67 29.08
CA LEU A 121 6.88 -17.98 30.17
C LEU A 121 7.72 -16.85 30.77
N HIS A 122 9.01 -17.09 30.98
CA HIS A 122 9.95 -16.09 31.49
C HIS A 122 10.03 -14.87 30.57
N ASP A 123 10.17 -15.08 29.27
CA ASP A 123 10.26 -14.00 28.29
C ASP A 123 8.94 -13.23 28.15
N GLN A 124 7.80 -13.90 28.29
CA GLN A 124 6.49 -13.26 28.34
C GLN A 124 6.36 -12.31 29.55
N GLU A 125 6.82 -12.71 30.74
CA GLU A 125 6.80 -11.88 31.95
C GLU A 125 7.67 -10.62 31.81
N HIS A 126 8.72 -10.70 30.99
CA HIS A 126 9.64 -9.60 30.71
C HIS A 126 9.29 -8.80 29.44
N GLN A 127 8.07 -8.96 28.90
CA GLN A 127 7.58 -8.26 27.70
C GLN A 127 8.40 -8.53 26.43
N ARG A 128 9.11 -9.66 26.36
CA ARG A 128 9.84 -10.13 25.17
C ARG A 128 8.96 -11.07 24.36
N TYR A 129 7.87 -10.52 23.82
CA TYR A 129 6.83 -11.30 23.13
C TYR A 129 7.38 -12.13 21.96
N PHE A 130 8.30 -11.58 21.17
CA PHE A 130 8.87 -12.27 20.02
C PHE A 130 9.70 -13.48 20.42
N SER A 131 10.57 -13.34 21.44
CA SER A 131 11.36 -14.45 21.96
C SER A 131 10.48 -15.52 22.58
N ALA A 132 9.44 -15.12 23.34
CA ALA A 132 8.45 -16.06 23.87
C ALA A 132 7.72 -16.83 22.74
N ALA A 133 7.37 -16.15 21.65
CA ALA A 133 6.73 -16.75 20.49
C ALA A 133 7.66 -17.70 19.73
N GLN A 134 8.95 -17.36 19.59
CA GLN A 134 9.97 -18.26 19.02
C GLN A 134 10.09 -19.55 19.82
N HIS A 135 10.11 -19.49 21.15
CA HIS A 135 10.12 -20.68 22.01
C HIS A 135 8.89 -21.58 21.78
N ILE A 136 7.69 -20.99 21.64
CA ILE A 136 6.47 -21.77 21.31
C ILE A 136 6.57 -22.39 19.90
N SER A 137 7.09 -21.65 18.92
CA SER A 137 7.30 -22.19 17.56
C SER A 137 8.28 -23.37 17.55
N ASN A 138 9.37 -23.27 18.31
CA ASN A 138 10.35 -24.36 18.45
C ASN A 138 9.71 -25.59 19.10
N ILE A 139 8.83 -25.40 20.10
CA ILE A 139 8.09 -26.51 20.72
C ILE A 139 7.15 -27.17 19.71
N GLU A 140 6.47 -26.41 18.85
CA GLU A 140 5.62 -26.98 17.80
C GLU A 140 6.43 -27.76 16.76
N GLU A 141 7.63 -27.30 16.41
CA GLU A 141 8.58 -28.03 15.55
C GLU A 141 9.06 -29.33 16.22
N MET A 142 9.41 -29.29 17.51
CA MET A 142 9.79 -30.46 18.30
C MET A 142 8.63 -31.46 18.51
N LEU A 143 7.37 -30.99 18.49
CA LEU A 143 6.15 -31.80 18.58
C LEU A 143 5.61 -32.21 17.20
N SER A 144 6.35 -31.96 16.12
CA SER A 144 5.93 -32.30 14.76
C SER A 144 5.91 -33.83 14.51
N ARG A 145 5.08 -34.24 13.53
CA ARG A 145 4.64 -35.64 13.31
C ARG A 145 5.74 -36.62 12.89
N ASP A 146 6.94 -36.15 12.57
CA ASP A 146 8.01 -37.02 12.11
C ASP A 146 8.68 -37.79 13.26
N ASP A 147 8.31 -37.51 14.50
CA ASP A 147 8.86 -38.15 15.70
C ASP A 147 7.94 -39.28 16.22
N THR A 148 8.04 -40.45 15.58
CA THR A 148 7.28 -41.68 15.93
C THR A 148 7.43 -42.14 17.39
N GLU A 149 8.42 -41.63 18.12
CA GLU A 149 8.73 -42.03 19.50
C GLU A 149 7.81 -41.38 20.55
N LEU A 150 7.28 -40.19 20.27
CA LEU A 150 6.47 -39.40 21.21
C LEU A 150 4.97 -39.69 21.11
N GLU A 151 4.48 -40.14 19.95
CA GLU A 151 3.04 -40.39 19.70
C GLU A 151 2.43 -41.44 20.63
N PHE A 152 3.24 -42.35 21.18
CA PHE A 152 2.78 -43.42 22.07
C PHE A 152 2.62 -43.00 23.54
N LEU A 153 3.04 -41.78 23.90
CA LEU A 153 2.88 -41.26 25.25
C LEU A 153 1.51 -40.60 25.42
N THR A 154 0.79 -40.97 26.48
CA THR A 154 -0.45 -40.30 26.90
C THR A 154 -0.28 -38.80 27.16
N ILE A 155 0.96 -38.37 27.42
CA ILE A 155 1.35 -36.99 27.70
C ILE A 155 1.50 -36.17 26.40
N PHE A 156 1.65 -36.81 25.24
CA PHE A 156 1.86 -36.11 23.96
C PHE A 156 0.68 -35.22 23.57
N GLU A 157 -0.56 -35.73 23.69
CA GLU A 157 -1.75 -34.93 23.47
C GLU A 157 -1.86 -33.76 24.46
N ALA A 158 -1.47 -33.98 25.73
CA ALA A 158 -1.47 -32.94 26.74
C ALA A 158 -0.45 -31.82 26.43
N LEU A 159 0.76 -32.17 25.98
CA LEU A 159 1.78 -31.21 25.57
C LEU A 159 1.36 -30.43 24.33
N ARG A 160 0.75 -31.09 23.34
CA ARG A 160 0.23 -30.42 22.14
C ARG A 160 -0.92 -29.48 22.48
N ASN A 161 -1.83 -29.89 23.36
CA ASN A 161 -2.91 -29.04 23.86
C ASN A 161 -2.37 -27.85 24.66
N GLN A 162 -1.31 -28.04 25.43
CA GLN A 162 -0.65 -26.97 26.18
C GLN A 162 0.09 -25.99 25.24
N SER A 163 0.79 -26.50 24.22
CA SER A 163 1.46 -25.66 23.21
C SER A 163 0.45 -24.81 22.44
N SER A 164 -0.60 -25.43 21.89
CA SER A 164 -1.68 -24.72 21.19
C SER A 164 -2.45 -23.76 22.11
N GLY A 165 -2.65 -24.12 23.39
CA GLY A 165 -3.22 -23.22 24.40
C GLY A 165 -2.34 -21.98 24.64
N ASN A 166 -1.03 -22.17 24.76
CA ASN A 166 -0.08 -21.07 24.91
C ASN A 166 0.05 -20.21 23.65
N TYR A 167 0.08 -20.83 22.47
CA TYR A 167 0.05 -20.16 21.17
C TYR A 167 -1.13 -19.18 21.09
N ASN A 168 -2.35 -19.68 21.33
CA ASN A 168 -3.56 -18.87 21.26
C ASN A 168 -3.57 -17.76 22.32
N ARG A 169 -3.12 -18.06 23.54
CA ARG A 169 -3.05 -17.07 24.62
C ARG A 169 -2.05 -15.95 24.31
N PHE A 170 -0.83 -16.30 23.89
CA PHE A 170 0.22 -15.32 23.59
C PHE A 170 -0.12 -14.49 22.36
N SER A 171 -0.65 -15.11 21.30
CA SER A 171 -1.14 -14.42 20.11
C SER A 171 -2.26 -13.42 20.45
N SER A 172 -3.26 -13.84 21.25
CA SER A 172 -4.35 -12.97 21.68
C SER A 172 -3.88 -11.80 22.55
N GLU A 173 -2.94 -12.04 23.47
CA GLU A 173 -2.38 -10.99 24.32
C GLU A 173 -1.54 -9.99 23.50
N ALA A 174 -0.66 -10.48 22.62
CA ALA A 174 0.14 -9.63 21.73
C ALA A 174 -0.75 -8.77 20.82
N LEU A 175 -1.83 -9.35 20.28
CA LEU A 175 -2.80 -8.62 19.47
C LEU A 175 -3.54 -7.53 20.26
N LYS A 176 -3.94 -7.84 21.50
CA LYS A 176 -4.61 -6.89 22.38
C LYS A 176 -3.69 -5.72 22.73
N ILE A 177 -2.43 -5.99 23.02
CA ILE A 177 -1.42 -4.97 23.29
C ILE A 177 -1.20 -4.13 22.02
N TRP A 178 -0.98 -4.75 20.86
CA TRP A 178 -0.83 -4.03 19.59
C TRP A 178 -1.98 -3.04 19.33
N LYS A 179 -3.23 -3.47 19.52
CA LYS A 179 -4.42 -2.61 19.35
C LYS A 179 -4.52 -1.49 20.38
N THR A 180 -3.83 -1.61 21.51
CA THR A 180 -3.76 -0.57 22.55
C THR A 180 -2.66 0.42 22.21
N GLU A 181 -1.49 -0.07 21.80
CA GLU A 181 -0.33 0.73 21.45
C GLU A 181 -0.50 1.49 20.12
N VAL A 182 -1.22 0.90 19.15
CA VAL A 182 -1.59 1.50 17.85
C VAL A 182 -3.12 1.54 17.77
N SER A 183 -3.70 2.68 18.13
CA SER A 183 -5.16 2.84 18.23
C SER A 183 -5.69 4.06 17.48
N TRP A 184 -6.89 3.88 16.94
CA TRP A 184 -7.67 4.94 16.30
C TRP A 184 -8.67 5.50 17.31
N ILE A 185 -8.63 6.81 17.52
CA ILE A 185 -9.50 7.54 18.43
C ILE A 185 -10.38 8.46 17.58
N ASN A 186 -11.67 8.14 17.54
CA ASN A 186 -12.68 8.93 16.85
C ASN A 186 -13.42 9.79 17.86
N CYS A 187 -13.24 11.11 17.78
CA CYS A 187 -13.99 12.06 18.60
C CYS A 187 -14.83 12.94 17.68
N GLN A 188 -16.15 12.82 17.81
CA GLN A 188 -17.07 13.76 17.20
C GLN A 188 -17.21 14.96 18.13
N LEU A 189 -16.80 16.14 17.67
CA LEU A 189 -16.95 17.36 18.46
C LEU A 189 -18.40 17.85 18.37
N ASP A 190 -18.87 18.49 19.45
CA ASP A 190 -20.22 19.06 19.57
C ASP A 190 -20.58 20.07 18.46
N SER A 191 -19.58 20.53 17.69
CA SER A 191 -19.72 21.44 16.55
C SER A 191 -20.03 20.77 15.21
N GLY A 192 -20.24 19.45 15.17
CA GLY A 192 -20.42 18.68 13.94
C GLY A 192 -19.11 18.35 13.20
N ARG A 193 -17.97 18.84 13.69
CA ARG A 193 -16.64 18.52 13.17
C ARG A 193 -16.20 17.13 13.62
N LYS A 194 -15.76 16.31 12.68
CA LYS A 194 -15.15 15.00 12.96
C LYS A 194 -13.65 15.19 13.22
N THR A 195 -13.17 14.64 14.32
CA THR A 195 -11.74 14.52 14.60
C THR A 195 -11.34 13.06 14.58
N PHE A 196 -10.38 12.73 13.72
CA PHE A 196 -9.77 11.42 13.64
C PHE A 196 -8.37 11.53 14.24
N SER A 197 -8.04 10.68 15.20
CA SER A 197 -6.71 10.68 15.80
C SER A 197 -6.08 9.29 15.78
N LEU A 198 -4.86 9.21 15.25
CA LEU A 198 -4.01 8.02 15.35
C LEU A 198 -3.07 8.19 16.54
N GLN A 199 -3.18 7.29 17.51
CA GLN A 199 -2.28 7.22 18.65
C GLN A 199 -1.31 6.06 18.49
N VAL A 200 -0.02 6.36 18.62
CA VAL A 200 1.08 5.38 18.57
C VAL A 200 1.97 5.54 19.79
N SER A 201 2.28 4.44 20.46
CA SER A 201 3.15 4.40 21.65
C SER A 201 4.64 4.57 21.33
N LYS A 202 5.40 5.10 22.29
CA LYS A 202 6.87 5.25 22.23
C LYS A 202 7.47 4.37 23.35
N PRO A 203 7.65 3.07 23.07
CA PRO A 203 8.92 2.71 22.44
C PRO A 203 8.77 1.89 21.15
N LYS A 204 9.57 2.27 20.14
CA LYS A 204 9.61 1.60 18.83
C LYS A 204 10.00 0.12 18.94
N ASP A 205 10.90 -0.20 19.86
CA ASP A 205 11.36 -1.57 20.12
C ASP A 205 10.22 -2.51 20.53
N LEU A 206 9.25 -2.01 21.31
CA LEU A 206 8.06 -2.78 21.70
C LEU A 206 7.17 -3.04 20.49
N LEU A 207 6.93 -2.03 19.65
CA LEU A 207 6.12 -2.16 18.44
C LEU A 207 6.75 -3.16 17.46
N GLU A 208 8.07 -3.09 17.28
CA GLU A 208 8.81 -4.02 16.45
C GLU A 208 8.74 -5.46 17.00
N ASN A 209 8.88 -5.62 18.32
CA ASN A 209 8.72 -6.92 18.98
C ASN A 209 7.31 -7.49 18.77
N LEU A 210 6.27 -6.67 18.92
CA LEU A 210 4.87 -7.06 18.72
C LEU A 210 4.58 -7.42 17.26
N ILE A 211 5.01 -6.63 16.28
CA ILE A 211 4.70 -6.91 14.87
C ILE A 211 5.39 -8.19 14.38
N LYS A 212 6.65 -8.44 14.80
CA LYS A 212 7.36 -9.70 14.52
C LYS A 212 6.66 -10.89 15.17
N THR A 213 6.15 -10.72 16.40
CA THR A 213 5.34 -11.74 17.09
C THR A 213 4.06 -12.06 16.32
N LEU A 214 3.33 -11.03 15.88
CA LEU A 214 2.09 -11.20 15.11
C LEU A 214 2.35 -11.84 13.74
N ASN A 215 3.50 -11.56 13.12
CA ASN A 215 3.92 -12.18 11.87
C ASN A 215 4.21 -13.67 12.05
N LEU A 216 4.93 -14.04 13.12
CA LEU A 216 5.19 -15.44 13.46
C LEU A 216 3.88 -16.22 13.70
N TYR A 217 2.87 -15.58 14.28
CA TYR A 217 1.55 -16.18 14.49
C TYR A 217 0.58 -16.11 13.30
N GLY A 218 0.99 -15.50 12.17
CA GLY A 218 0.15 -15.36 10.98
C GLY A 218 -1.04 -14.40 11.13
N VAL A 219 -1.00 -13.48 12.10
CA VAL A 219 -2.07 -12.51 12.39
C VAL A 219 -1.71 -11.08 11.93
N CYS A 220 -0.49 -10.89 11.42
CA CYS A 220 0.04 -9.59 11.00
C CYS A 220 -0.74 -8.97 9.82
N GLU A 221 -0.92 -9.70 8.71
CA GLU A 221 -1.58 -9.20 7.49
C GLU A 221 -2.98 -8.61 7.74
N PRO A 222 -3.90 -9.27 8.49
CA PRO A 222 -5.18 -8.66 8.83
C PRO A 222 -5.07 -7.34 9.59
N GLN A 223 -4.05 -7.16 10.45
CA GLN A 223 -3.86 -5.92 11.18
C GLN A 223 -3.34 -4.80 10.27
N ILE A 224 -2.41 -5.13 9.36
CA ILE A 224 -1.91 -4.17 8.37
C ILE A 224 -3.04 -3.74 7.43
N TYR A 225 -3.88 -4.68 7.00
CA TYR A 225 -5.04 -4.38 6.19
C TYR A 225 -6.03 -3.46 6.93
N TYR A 226 -6.39 -3.79 8.19
CA TYR A 226 -7.26 -2.94 9.00
C TYR A 226 -6.67 -1.52 9.15
N PHE A 227 -5.38 -1.43 9.51
CA PHE A 227 -4.69 -0.15 9.62
C PHE A 227 -4.72 0.64 8.30
N SER A 228 -4.43 -0.01 7.17
CA SER A 228 -4.49 0.58 5.83
C SER A 228 -5.87 1.14 5.51
N THR A 229 -6.94 0.37 5.81
CA THR A 229 -8.31 0.83 5.55
C THR A 229 -8.70 2.05 6.39
N SER A 230 -8.35 2.07 7.68
CA SER A 230 -8.58 3.22 8.55
C SER A 230 -7.72 4.42 8.15
N LEU A 231 -6.43 4.21 7.86
CA LEU A 231 -5.55 5.28 7.38
C LEU A 231 -6.11 5.91 6.10
N ASN A 232 -6.57 5.10 5.15
CA ASN A 232 -7.13 5.64 3.92
C ASN A 232 -8.43 6.42 4.17
N THR A 233 -9.36 5.84 4.90
CA THR A 233 -10.74 6.36 5.04
C THR A 233 -10.80 7.56 5.99
N ASP A 234 -10.05 7.49 7.09
CA ASP A 234 -10.16 8.43 8.20
C ASP A 234 -9.07 9.53 8.15
N VAL A 235 -8.01 9.32 7.35
CA VAL A 235 -6.87 10.25 7.26
C VAL A 235 -6.59 10.71 5.83
N LEU A 236 -6.21 9.81 4.92
CA LEU A 236 -5.72 10.20 3.59
C LEU A 236 -6.83 10.81 2.72
N ILE A 237 -8.01 10.20 2.65
CA ILE A 237 -9.16 10.72 1.89
C ILE A 237 -9.59 12.09 2.42
N PRO A 238 -9.81 12.30 3.74
CA PRO A 238 -10.10 13.62 4.28
C PRO A 238 -9.05 14.68 3.95
N CYS A 239 -7.75 14.32 3.89
CA CYS A 239 -6.70 15.24 3.46
C CYS A 239 -6.80 15.64 1.98
N ILE A 240 -7.35 14.78 1.12
CA ILE A 240 -7.52 15.02 -0.32
C ILE A 240 -8.78 15.83 -0.59
N GLU A 241 -9.91 15.41 -0.02
CA GLU A 241 -11.24 15.94 -0.34
C GLU A 241 -11.60 17.21 0.43
N GLY A 242 -11.03 17.42 1.63
CA GLY A 242 -11.47 18.46 2.56
C GLY A 242 -10.36 19.34 3.14
N CYS A 243 -10.74 20.55 3.56
CA CYS A 243 -9.86 21.44 4.32
C CYS A 243 -9.63 20.88 5.75
N VAL A 244 -8.48 20.25 5.96
CA VAL A 244 -8.10 19.68 7.26
C VAL A 244 -6.95 20.41 7.93
N THR A 245 -6.98 20.45 9.26
CA THR A 245 -5.84 20.86 10.08
C THR A 245 -5.24 19.63 10.75
N ILE A 246 -3.94 19.42 10.53
CA ILE A 246 -3.16 18.35 11.15
C ILE A 246 -2.44 18.90 12.37
N THR A 247 -2.64 18.24 13.51
CA THR A 247 -1.91 18.52 14.75
C THR A 247 -1.19 17.26 15.19
N ILE A 248 0.13 17.35 15.38
CA ILE A 248 0.94 16.26 15.93
C ILE A 248 1.33 16.66 17.35
N LYS A 249 1.03 15.79 18.32
CA LYS A 249 1.43 15.97 19.73
C LYS A 249 2.30 14.80 20.15
N HIS A 250 3.51 15.11 20.61
CA HIS A 250 4.40 14.12 21.22
C HIS A 250 4.31 14.25 22.73
N ASN A 251 3.84 13.19 23.39
CA ASN A 251 3.89 13.05 24.85
C ASN A 251 5.04 12.11 25.24
N THR A 252 5.28 11.99 26.54
CA THR A 252 6.29 11.08 27.10
C THR A 252 6.01 9.61 26.82
N VAL A 253 4.73 9.23 26.67
CA VAL A 253 4.31 7.82 26.52
C VAL A 253 3.82 7.51 25.11
N ASN A 254 3.16 8.46 24.44
CA ASN A 254 2.57 8.26 23.13
C ASN A 254 2.71 9.50 22.25
N SER A 255 2.55 9.32 20.95
CA SER A 255 2.42 10.41 19.99
C SER A 255 1.07 10.28 19.27
N VAL A 256 0.39 11.41 19.11
CA VAL A 256 -0.96 11.47 18.56
C VAL A 256 -0.96 12.39 17.36
N LEU A 257 -1.37 11.85 16.21
CA LEU A 257 -1.69 12.58 14.99
C LEU A 257 -3.21 12.82 14.98
N SER A 258 -3.64 14.07 15.09
CA SER A 258 -5.05 14.46 15.05
C SER A 258 -5.37 15.26 13.78
N ILE A 259 -6.47 14.91 13.13
CA ILE A 259 -6.97 15.56 11.92
C ILE A 259 -8.35 16.11 12.21
N VAL A 260 -8.50 17.42 12.02
CA VAL A 260 -9.76 18.14 12.24
C VAL A 260 -10.22 18.73 10.92
N SER A 261 -11.42 18.35 10.47
CA SER A 261 -12.06 18.99 9.32
C SER A 261 -12.56 20.38 9.70
N VAL A 262 -12.22 21.39 8.90
CA VAL A 262 -12.46 22.80 9.20
C VAL A 262 -13.73 23.32 8.50
N VAL A 263 -13.93 22.99 7.21
CA VAL A 263 -15.06 23.36 6.32
C VAL A 263 -15.13 22.39 5.12
N ASP A 264 -16.31 22.20 4.51
CA ASP A 264 -16.56 21.48 3.24
C ASP A 264 -16.12 22.28 1.99
N ASP A 265 -15.02 23.04 2.08
CA ASP A 265 -14.42 23.71 0.93
C ASP A 265 -13.28 22.85 0.35
N THR A 266 -13.15 22.85 -0.97
CA THR A 266 -12.06 22.13 -1.67
C THR A 266 -10.69 22.68 -1.25
N PRO A 267 -9.78 21.85 -0.72
CA PRO A 267 -8.49 22.32 -0.24
C PRO A 267 -7.56 22.69 -1.42
N PRO A 268 -6.71 23.73 -1.27
CA PRO A 268 -5.69 23.99 -2.27
C PRO A 268 -4.65 22.86 -2.27
N VAL A 269 -4.22 22.41 -3.46
CA VAL A 269 -3.32 21.24 -3.62
C VAL A 269 -2.02 21.38 -2.84
N SER A 270 -1.49 22.61 -2.69
CA SER A 270 -0.31 22.83 -1.85
C SER A 270 -0.55 22.44 -0.39
N SER A 271 -1.73 22.73 0.16
CA SER A 271 -2.11 22.33 1.52
C SER A 271 -2.33 20.82 1.62
N VAL A 272 -2.93 20.21 0.59
CA VAL A 272 -3.09 18.74 0.50
C VAL A 272 -1.74 18.05 0.59
N LEU A 273 -0.76 18.46 -0.25
CA LEU A 273 0.58 17.89 -0.26
C LEU A 273 1.33 18.12 1.06
N GLU A 274 1.25 19.32 1.64
CA GLU A 274 1.87 19.63 2.94
C GLU A 274 1.27 18.79 4.07
N ASN A 275 -0.04 18.60 4.07
CA ASN A 275 -0.74 17.77 5.06
C ASN A 275 -0.36 16.29 4.91
N LEU A 276 -0.42 15.75 3.69
CA LEU A 276 -0.02 14.36 3.42
C LEU A 276 1.45 14.13 3.78
N THR A 277 2.34 15.08 3.48
CA THR A 277 3.75 15.03 3.88
C THR A 277 3.88 14.83 5.39
N LYS A 278 3.18 15.65 6.20
CA LYS A 278 3.19 15.52 7.67
C LYS A 278 2.68 14.16 8.14
N VAL A 279 1.64 13.62 7.51
CA VAL A 279 1.12 12.27 7.85
C VAL A 279 2.19 11.21 7.60
N PHE A 280 2.79 11.20 6.41
CA PHE A 280 3.78 10.18 6.05
C PHE A 280 5.08 10.33 6.84
N GLU A 281 5.50 11.55 7.19
CA GLU A 281 6.63 11.77 8.10
C GLU A 281 6.34 11.24 9.50
N PHE A 282 5.14 11.47 10.04
CA PHE A 282 4.71 10.92 11.32
C PHE A 282 4.70 9.38 11.31
N LEU A 283 4.17 8.77 10.24
CA LEU A 283 4.17 7.32 10.07
C LEU A 283 5.60 6.78 10.00
N HIS A 284 6.49 7.45 9.27
CA HIS A 284 7.89 7.05 9.17
C HIS A 284 8.65 7.17 10.50
N GLU A 285 8.41 8.23 11.28
CA GLU A 285 9.04 8.39 12.60
C GLU A 285 8.71 7.21 13.54
N LEU A 286 7.44 6.77 13.57
CA LEU A 286 6.93 5.88 14.62
C LEU A 286 6.73 4.43 14.18
N LEU A 287 6.44 4.20 12.90
CA LEU A 287 6.03 2.90 12.36
C LEU A 287 6.98 2.38 11.26
N ASP A 288 8.16 2.96 11.10
CA ASP A 288 9.24 2.37 10.29
C ASP A 288 9.89 1.18 11.02
N ILE A 289 9.11 0.14 11.26
CA ILE A 289 9.48 -1.07 12.02
C ILE A 289 9.58 -2.28 11.09
N ASP A 290 10.57 -3.13 11.34
CA ASP A 290 10.81 -4.33 10.53
C ASP A 290 9.88 -5.47 10.94
N ILE A 291 9.23 -6.10 9.96
CA ILE A 291 8.40 -7.30 10.14
C ILE A 291 9.27 -8.56 10.01
N ASP A 292 10.20 -8.55 9.06
CA ASP A 292 11.22 -9.58 8.83
C ASP A 292 12.45 -8.97 8.13
N GLU A 293 13.39 -9.80 7.71
CA GLU A 293 14.64 -9.34 7.05
C GLU A 293 14.42 -8.57 5.74
N SER A 294 13.25 -8.73 5.11
CA SER A 294 12.95 -8.18 3.79
C SER A 294 11.84 -7.12 3.81
N ARG A 295 10.91 -7.20 4.77
CA ARG A 295 9.69 -6.38 4.83
C ARG A 295 9.66 -5.49 6.07
N ASN A 296 9.28 -4.24 5.87
CA ASN A 296 8.92 -3.32 6.95
C ASN A 296 7.44 -2.94 6.88
N PHE A 297 6.90 -2.43 7.98
CA PHE A 297 5.47 -2.13 8.10
C PHE A 297 4.97 -1.13 7.05
N ILE A 298 5.77 -0.10 6.73
CA ILE A 298 5.40 0.93 5.74
C ILE A 298 5.36 0.35 4.32
N SER A 299 6.29 -0.54 3.97
CA SER A 299 6.32 -1.20 2.67
C SER A 299 5.11 -2.11 2.47
N GLU A 300 4.70 -2.85 3.49
CA GLU A 300 3.51 -3.71 3.43
C GLU A 300 2.22 -2.88 3.34
N LEU A 301 2.15 -1.75 4.07
CA LEU A 301 1.06 -0.78 3.89
C LEU A 301 1.00 -0.27 2.45
N GLY A 302 2.17 0.03 1.87
CA GLY A 302 2.34 0.46 0.50
C GLY A 302 1.74 -0.54 -0.51
N LEU A 303 2.02 -1.83 -0.35
CA LEU A 303 1.50 -2.89 -1.21
C LEU A 303 -0.04 -2.92 -1.25
N HIS A 304 -0.70 -2.64 -0.13
CA HIS A 304 -2.16 -2.64 -0.06
C HIS A 304 -2.82 -1.32 -0.46
N LEU A 305 -2.12 -0.19 -0.30
CA LEU A 305 -2.75 1.13 -0.32
C LEU A 305 -2.24 2.06 -1.42
N ALA A 306 -0.98 1.95 -1.84
CA ALA A 306 -0.31 2.95 -2.66
C ALA A 306 -1.05 3.23 -3.97
N ASP A 307 -1.39 2.19 -4.73
CA ASP A 307 -2.05 2.36 -6.04
C ASP A 307 -3.41 3.06 -5.92
N LYS A 308 -4.24 2.63 -4.95
CA LYS A 308 -5.56 3.23 -4.70
C LYS A 308 -5.44 4.68 -4.24
N PHE A 309 -4.56 4.95 -3.28
CA PHE A 309 -4.33 6.28 -2.74
C PHE A 309 -3.80 7.24 -3.81
N VAL A 310 -2.77 6.84 -4.56
CA VAL A 310 -2.17 7.69 -5.59
C VAL A 310 -3.16 7.96 -6.72
N SER A 311 -3.91 6.95 -7.16
CA SER A 311 -4.95 7.13 -8.18
C SER A 311 -6.01 8.14 -7.74
N GLN A 312 -6.39 8.11 -6.45
CA GLN A 312 -7.35 9.05 -5.89
C GLN A 312 -6.77 10.46 -5.78
N LEU A 313 -5.55 10.61 -5.26
CA LEU A 313 -4.85 11.90 -5.19
C LEU A 313 -4.72 12.56 -6.56
N VAL A 314 -4.32 11.78 -7.58
CA VAL A 314 -4.21 12.28 -8.95
C VAL A 314 -5.57 12.73 -9.49
N ARG A 315 -6.61 11.91 -9.32
CA ARG A 315 -7.94 12.18 -9.88
C ARG A 315 -8.63 13.38 -9.23
N GLU A 316 -8.64 13.43 -7.91
CA GLU A 316 -9.50 14.34 -7.13
C GLU A 316 -8.78 15.63 -6.72
N SER A 317 -7.45 15.68 -6.78
CA SER A 317 -6.69 16.87 -6.37
C SER A 317 -5.75 17.35 -7.46
N LEU A 318 -4.80 16.51 -7.91
CA LEU A 318 -3.73 16.98 -8.81
C LEU A 318 -4.26 17.33 -10.20
N SER A 319 -5.21 16.55 -10.74
CA SER A 319 -5.79 16.78 -12.05
C SER A 319 -6.59 18.07 -12.10
N GLU A 320 -7.28 18.46 -11.03
CA GLU A 320 -8.04 19.71 -10.97
C GLU A 320 -7.13 20.94 -10.97
N ALA A 321 -5.98 20.87 -10.30
CA ALA A 321 -5.03 21.98 -10.24
C ALA A 321 -4.27 22.27 -11.54
N ILE A 322 -4.39 21.42 -12.57
CA ILE A 322 -3.79 21.71 -13.87
C ILE A 322 -4.44 22.99 -14.43
N PRO A 323 -3.66 24.04 -14.71
CA PRO A 323 -4.18 25.30 -15.20
C PRO A 323 -4.77 25.15 -16.60
N SER A 324 -5.67 26.07 -16.96
CA SER A 324 -6.25 26.17 -18.31
C SER A 324 -5.80 27.43 -19.06
N ARG A 325 -4.86 28.18 -18.46
CA ARG A 325 -4.27 29.41 -18.99
C ARG A 325 -2.77 29.35 -18.86
N TRP A 326 -2.08 29.85 -19.89
CA TRP A 326 -0.62 29.87 -19.89
C TRP A 326 -0.01 30.71 -18.77
N GLN A 327 -0.64 31.84 -18.42
CA GLN A 327 -0.17 32.76 -17.40
C GLN A 327 0.02 32.08 -16.03
N ASP A 328 -0.77 31.04 -15.78
CA ASP A 328 -0.78 30.29 -14.53
C ASP A 328 0.22 29.11 -14.54
N LEU A 329 0.86 28.83 -15.67
CA LEU A 329 1.78 27.69 -15.82
C LEU A 329 3.03 27.80 -14.94
N ARG A 330 3.55 29.02 -14.71
CA ARG A 330 4.72 29.21 -13.82
C ARG A 330 4.44 28.74 -12.39
N ASN A 331 3.25 29.02 -11.88
CA ASN A 331 2.83 28.54 -10.55
C ASN A 331 2.66 27.02 -10.54
N TYR A 332 2.36 26.43 -11.70
CA TYR A 332 2.23 25.00 -11.87
C TYR A 332 3.58 24.27 -11.92
N GLU A 333 4.63 24.86 -12.50
CA GLU A 333 5.99 24.28 -12.44
C GLU A 333 6.47 24.08 -10.99
N ASP A 334 6.22 25.07 -10.13
CA ASP A 334 6.50 24.95 -8.69
C ASP A 334 5.66 23.86 -8.02
N LEU A 335 4.41 23.67 -8.44
CA LEU A 335 3.55 22.60 -7.96
C LEU A 335 4.07 21.22 -8.39
N VAL A 336 4.49 21.06 -9.65
CA VAL A 336 5.09 19.82 -10.17
C VAL A 336 6.35 19.45 -9.41
N ARG A 337 7.18 20.43 -9.06
CA ARG A 337 8.34 20.22 -8.19
C ARG A 337 7.93 19.69 -6.82
N ARG A 338 6.92 20.29 -6.17
CA ARG A 338 6.39 19.80 -4.88
C ARG A 338 5.82 18.38 -4.98
N ILE A 339 5.13 18.05 -6.07
CA ILE A 339 4.62 16.68 -6.31
C ILE A 339 5.79 15.70 -6.46
N SER A 340 6.86 16.10 -7.16
CA SER A 340 8.06 15.28 -7.34
C SER A 340 8.81 15.06 -6.01
N GLU A 341 8.93 16.09 -5.18
CA GLU A 341 9.48 16.00 -3.81
C GLU A 341 8.64 15.06 -2.93
N PHE A 342 7.32 15.18 -2.99
CA PHE A 342 6.41 14.27 -2.29
C PHE A 342 6.54 12.82 -2.78
N ASN A 343 6.61 12.59 -4.10
CA ASN A 343 6.86 11.27 -4.67
C ASN A 343 8.20 10.69 -4.17
N ALA A 344 9.26 11.50 -4.13
CA ALA A 344 10.56 11.09 -3.60
C ALA A 344 10.50 10.74 -2.10
N LEU A 345 9.72 11.48 -1.30
CA LEU A 345 9.47 11.13 0.10
C LEU A 345 8.82 9.75 0.22
N LEU A 346 7.75 9.49 -0.54
CA LEU A 346 7.03 8.22 -0.45
C LEU A 346 7.88 7.03 -0.91
N ARG A 347 8.74 7.21 -1.93
CA ARG A 347 9.73 6.19 -2.32
C ARG A 347 10.81 6.00 -1.25
N ARG A 348 11.32 7.08 -0.66
CA ARG A 348 12.34 7.02 0.41
C ARG A 348 11.88 6.20 1.61
N ILE A 349 10.63 6.37 2.03
CA ILE A 349 10.04 5.62 3.15
C ILE A 349 9.54 4.22 2.72
N LYS A 350 9.78 3.81 1.47
CA LYS A 350 9.33 2.55 0.86
C LYS A 350 7.82 2.34 0.82
N PHE A 351 7.02 3.40 0.94
CA PHE A 351 5.57 3.32 0.81
C PHE A 351 5.12 3.07 -0.63
N LEU A 352 5.84 3.62 -1.63
CA LEU A 352 5.56 3.31 -3.03
C LEU A 352 6.33 2.06 -3.46
N PRO A 353 5.64 0.99 -3.91
CA PRO A 353 6.29 -0.15 -4.56
C PRO A 353 6.92 0.27 -5.89
N ASP A 354 7.90 -0.51 -6.37
CA ASP A 354 8.63 -0.22 -7.62
C ASP A 354 7.73 -0.11 -8.87
N GLY A 355 6.52 -0.71 -8.85
CA GLY A 355 5.55 -0.60 -9.96
C GLY A 355 4.65 0.65 -9.92
N CYS A 356 4.69 1.45 -8.85
CA CYS A 356 3.78 2.58 -8.65
C CYS A 356 4.39 3.90 -9.18
N ASP A 357 4.36 4.07 -10.50
CA ASP A 357 4.95 5.25 -11.17
C ASP A 357 3.91 6.33 -11.54
N GLN A 358 2.71 6.25 -10.98
CA GLN A 358 1.60 7.11 -11.40
C GLN A 358 1.89 8.61 -11.19
N LEU A 359 2.50 8.99 -10.04
CA LEU A 359 2.89 10.39 -9.78
C LEU A 359 4.02 10.86 -10.70
N GLU A 360 4.97 9.98 -11.02
CA GLU A 360 6.08 10.28 -11.91
C GLU A 360 5.59 10.46 -13.35
N LYS A 361 4.70 9.58 -13.82
CA LYS A 361 4.01 9.72 -15.10
C LYS A 361 3.14 10.97 -15.16
N PHE A 362 2.48 11.31 -14.05
CA PHE A 362 1.72 12.56 -13.96
C PHE A 362 2.62 13.78 -14.18
N CYS A 363 3.76 13.84 -13.47
CA CYS A 363 4.73 14.93 -13.63
C CYS A 363 5.37 14.96 -15.03
N GLY A 364 5.58 13.82 -15.67
CA GLY A 364 6.14 13.72 -17.02
C GLY A 364 5.17 14.12 -18.15
N ASN A 365 3.85 14.00 -17.93
CA ASN A 365 2.82 14.28 -18.95
C ASN A 365 2.09 15.61 -18.75
N VAL A 366 2.60 16.46 -17.85
CA VAL A 366 2.03 17.76 -17.48
C VAL A 366 1.64 18.59 -18.69
N GLU A 367 2.55 18.70 -19.66
CA GLU A 367 2.40 19.62 -20.79
C GLU A 367 1.30 19.17 -21.74
N GLU A 368 1.15 17.85 -21.93
CA GLU A 368 0.05 17.27 -22.69
C GLU A 368 -1.30 17.45 -21.97
N GLN A 369 -1.34 17.21 -20.66
CA GLN A 369 -2.56 17.38 -19.88
C GLN A 369 -3.01 18.85 -19.83
N PHE A 370 -2.06 19.78 -19.70
CA PHE A 370 -2.30 21.22 -19.80
C PHE A 370 -2.92 21.59 -21.15
N LEU A 371 -2.33 21.11 -22.25
CA LEU A 371 -2.85 21.38 -23.59
C LEU A 371 -4.28 20.84 -23.76
N ASN A 372 -4.55 19.63 -23.28
CA ASN A 372 -5.88 19.04 -23.36
C ASN A 372 -6.92 19.85 -22.56
N LYS A 373 -6.58 20.29 -21.34
CA LYS A 373 -7.45 21.16 -20.54
C LYS A 373 -7.71 22.52 -21.18
N MET A 374 -6.68 23.11 -21.80
CA MET A 374 -6.82 24.36 -22.52
C MET A 374 -7.80 24.22 -23.70
N ILE A 375 -7.64 23.17 -24.51
CA ILE A 375 -8.55 22.86 -25.63
C ILE A 375 -9.97 22.63 -25.12
N GLU A 376 -10.14 21.85 -24.06
CA GLU A 376 -11.45 21.58 -23.46
C GLU A 376 -12.13 22.87 -23.00
N ARG A 377 -11.40 23.80 -22.38
CA ARG A 377 -11.91 25.12 -22.00
C ARG A 377 -12.40 25.90 -23.22
N TYR A 378 -11.62 25.96 -24.30
CA TYR A 378 -12.01 26.70 -25.51
C TYR A 378 -13.27 26.12 -26.15
N LEU A 379 -13.34 24.79 -26.30
CA LEU A 379 -14.51 24.13 -26.86
C LEU A 379 -15.75 24.31 -25.97
N SER A 380 -15.59 24.24 -24.65
CA SER A 380 -16.67 24.49 -23.70
C SER A 380 -17.20 25.92 -23.81
N ARG A 381 -16.29 26.90 -23.92
CA ARG A 381 -16.68 28.30 -24.10
C ARG A 381 -17.39 28.55 -25.42
N ALA A 382 -16.92 27.96 -26.52
CA ALA A 382 -17.61 28.04 -27.81
C ALA A 382 -19.03 27.44 -27.74
N ARG A 383 -19.19 26.35 -26.97
CA ARG A 383 -20.49 25.73 -26.74
C ARG A 383 -21.42 26.68 -25.97
N GLU A 384 -20.94 27.28 -24.88
CA GLU A 384 -21.70 28.28 -24.11
C GLU A 384 -22.16 29.45 -24.99
N ILE A 385 -21.26 29.97 -25.84
CA ILE A 385 -21.57 31.04 -26.79
C ILE A 385 -22.68 30.63 -27.77
N SER A 386 -22.69 29.37 -28.21
CA SER A 386 -23.70 28.83 -29.12
C SER A 386 -25.10 28.78 -28.47
N PHE A 387 -25.18 28.62 -27.15
CA PHE A 387 -26.42 28.65 -26.36
C PHE A 387 -26.93 30.07 -26.05
N MET A 388 -26.11 31.10 -26.25
CA MET A 388 -26.52 32.48 -25.96
C MET A 388 -27.72 32.92 -26.82
N ASN A 389 -28.48 33.88 -26.30
CA ASN A 389 -29.66 34.39 -26.97
C ASN A 389 -29.30 35.12 -28.29
N LEU A 390 -29.78 34.59 -29.42
CA LEU A 390 -29.59 35.19 -30.73
C LEU A 390 -30.21 36.59 -30.85
N GLN A 391 -31.27 36.88 -30.10
CA GLN A 391 -31.97 38.16 -30.18
C GLN A 391 -31.16 39.33 -29.64
N ASP A 392 -30.07 39.08 -28.88
CA ASP A 392 -29.18 40.13 -28.40
C ASP A 392 -28.28 40.63 -29.54
N MET A 393 -28.80 41.59 -30.30
CA MET A 393 -28.20 42.12 -31.52
C MET A 393 -27.35 43.36 -31.26
N THR A 394 -26.32 43.51 -32.09
CA THR A 394 -25.46 44.69 -32.12
C THR A 394 -25.21 45.12 -33.56
N PRO A 395 -25.27 46.42 -33.86
CA PRO A 395 -25.01 46.89 -35.21
C PRO A 395 -23.52 46.79 -35.54
N TYR A 396 -23.20 46.24 -36.70
CA TYR A 396 -21.88 46.28 -37.32
C TYR A 396 -21.90 47.33 -38.43
N TYR A 397 -21.05 48.34 -38.32
CA TYR A 397 -20.98 49.45 -39.25
C TYR A 397 -19.66 49.39 -40.01
N THR A 398 -19.75 49.47 -41.33
CA THR A 398 -18.61 49.73 -42.22
C THR A 398 -18.72 51.18 -42.66
N GLU A 399 -17.67 51.98 -42.45
CA GLU A 399 -17.66 53.37 -42.89
C GLU A 399 -17.86 53.44 -44.42
N PRO A 400 -18.82 54.24 -44.92
CA PRO A 400 -18.96 54.45 -46.35
C PRO A 400 -17.78 55.30 -46.84
N GLU A 401 -16.94 54.74 -47.71
CA GLU A 401 -15.98 55.55 -48.47
C GLU A 401 -16.67 56.17 -49.68
N GLU A 402 -16.11 57.28 -50.18
CA GLU A 402 -16.64 57.95 -51.36
C GLU A 402 -16.70 56.99 -52.55
N PRO A 403 -17.81 56.95 -53.31
CA PRO A 403 -17.96 56.01 -54.40
C PRO A 403 -16.87 56.23 -55.45
N GLY A 404 -16.12 55.16 -55.76
CA GLY A 404 -15.14 55.16 -56.83
C GLY A 404 -15.74 55.58 -58.17
N SER A 405 -14.96 56.23 -59.03
CA SER A 405 -15.44 56.79 -60.29
C SER A 405 -16.03 55.72 -61.20
N TYR A 406 -17.33 55.79 -61.50
CA TYR A 406 -18.00 54.90 -62.46
C TYR A 406 -18.37 55.67 -63.74
N GLN A 407 -18.21 55.03 -64.90
CA GLN A 407 -18.69 55.55 -66.19
C GLN A 407 -20.05 54.93 -66.51
N THR A 408 -21.09 55.76 -66.58
CA THR A 408 -22.42 55.34 -67.06
C THR A 408 -22.52 55.54 -68.57
N PHE A 409 -22.78 54.46 -69.31
CA PHE A 409 -23.17 54.55 -70.71
C PHE A 409 -24.69 54.59 -70.83
N ASP A 410 -25.20 55.70 -71.35
CA ASP A 410 -26.63 55.85 -71.63
C ASP A 410 -26.95 55.12 -72.95
N SER A 411 -27.39 53.87 -72.85
CA SER A 411 -27.95 53.16 -73.99
C SER A 411 -29.31 53.77 -74.28
N GLY A 412 -29.32 54.78 -75.14
CA GLY A 412 -30.53 55.47 -75.57
C GLY A 412 -31.50 54.53 -76.27
N LYS A 413 -32.32 53.80 -75.48
CA LYS A 413 -33.69 53.34 -75.72
C LYS A 413 -34.12 52.37 -74.62
N SER A 414 -35.19 52.75 -73.92
CA SER A 414 -35.90 52.04 -72.85
C SER A 414 -35.27 52.15 -71.46
N LYS A 415 -35.94 52.91 -70.58
CA LYS A 415 -35.70 52.95 -69.14
C LYS A 415 -35.89 51.54 -68.57
N LYS A 416 -34.82 50.75 -68.42
CA LYS A 416 -34.67 49.79 -67.30
C LYS A 416 -33.32 49.11 -67.13
N ASP A 417 -32.40 49.13 -68.09
CA ASP A 417 -31.11 48.43 -67.89
C ASP A 417 -29.92 49.37 -68.13
N THR A 418 -29.50 50.08 -67.09
CA THR A 418 -28.20 50.76 -67.07
C THR A 418 -27.12 49.71 -66.85
N ILE A 419 -26.37 49.36 -67.90
CA ILE A 419 -25.21 48.47 -67.78
C ILE A 419 -24.08 49.30 -67.16
N VAL A 420 -23.78 49.04 -65.89
CA VAL A 420 -22.62 49.61 -65.20
C VAL A 420 -21.41 48.72 -65.52
N LEU A 421 -20.48 49.22 -66.32
CA LEU A 421 -19.22 48.54 -66.58
C LEU A 421 -18.20 49.02 -65.54
N PHE A 422 -17.84 48.16 -64.59
CA PHE A 422 -16.77 48.45 -63.64
C PHE A 422 -15.43 48.36 -64.38
N THR A 423 -14.81 49.51 -64.68
CA THR A 423 -13.47 49.60 -65.29
C THR A 423 -12.35 49.31 -64.30
N GLU A 424 -12.64 49.46 -63.01
CA GLU A 424 -11.78 49.15 -61.87
C GLU A 424 -12.63 48.40 -60.82
N LEU A 425 -12.00 47.52 -60.02
CA LEU A 425 -12.69 46.93 -58.87
C LEU A 425 -13.15 48.06 -57.95
N PRO A 426 -14.43 48.11 -57.54
CA PRO A 426 -14.89 49.13 -56.60
C PRO A 426 -14.00 49.17 -55.35
N ASN A 427 -13.74 50.36 -54.80
CA ASN A 427 -13.02 50.50 -53.52
C ASN A 427 -13.68 49.71 -52.39
N ASP A 428 -14.98 49.42 -52.52
CA ASP A 428 -15.78 48.63 -51.58
C ASP A 428 -15.79 47.13 -51.88
N PHE A 429 -15.05 46.67 -52.89
CA PHE A 429 -14.97 45.26 -53.25
C PHE A 429 -14.32 44.45 -52.11
N GLY A 430 -15.08 43.53 -51.53
CA GLY A 430 -14.66 42.73 -50.37
C GLY A 430 -14.97 43.35 -49.00
N LYS A 431 -15.59 44.54 -48.94
CA LYS A 431 -16.09 45.12 -47.68
C LYS A 431 -17.33 44.38 -47.18
N PHE A 432 -17.40 44.14 -45.88
CA PHE A 432 -18.58 43.58 -45.25
C PHE A 432 -19.71 44.64 -45.19
N PRO A 433 -20.95 44.30 -45.54
CA PRO A 433 -22.05 45.27 -45.49
C PRO A 433 -22.45 45.61 -44.05
N SER A 434 -22.84 46.88 -43.83
CA SER A 434 -23.41 47.31 -42.56
C SER A 434 -24.69 46.53 -42.26
N CYS A 435 -24.71 45.78 -41.16
CA CYS A 435 -25.84 44.94 -40.77
C CYS A 435 -25.90 44.74 -39.25
N HIS A 436 -26.94 44.07 -38.75
CA HIS A 436 -26.97 43.61 -37.37
C HIS A 436 -26.43 42.18 -37.28
N ILE A 437 -25.61 41.95 -36.26
CA ILE A 437 -25.08 40.64 -35.87
C ILE A 437 -25.39 40.39 -34.39
N SER A 438 -25.43 39.14 -33.94
CA SER A 438 -25.61 38.85 -32.52
C SER A 438 -24.35 39.19 -31.71
N LYS A 439 -24.50 39.44 -30.40
CA LYS A 439 -23.33 39.52 -29.50
C LYS A 439 -22.57 38.20 -29.44
N SER A 440 -23.29 37.07 -29.51
CA SER A 440 -22.67 35.75 -29.47
C SER A 440 -21.65 35.52 -30.59
N VAL A 441 -21.89 36.01 -31.81
CA VAL A 441 -20.89 35.85 -32.89
C VAL A 441 -19.66 36.75 -32.69
N ARG A 442 -19.80 37.91 -32.03
CA ARG A 442 -18.64 38.73 -31.65
C ARG A 442 -17.80 38.04 -30.59
N ASP A 443 -18.45 37.47 -29.57
CA ASP A 443 -17.77 36.71 -28.51
C ASP A 443 -17.07 35.47 -29.09
N LEU A 444 -17.69 34.80 -30.07
CA LEU A 444 -17.06 33.70 -30.81
C LEU A 444 -15.80 34.17 -31.53
N MET A 445 -15.86 35.25 -32.30
CA MET A 445 -14.69 35.74 -33.03
C MET A 445 -13.59 36.26 -32.10
N ALA A 446 -13.95 36.83 -30.94
CA ALA A 446 -12.99 37.18 -29.91
C ALA A 446 -12.27 35.93 -29.36
N LEU A 447 -13.01 34.85 -29.08
CA LEU A 447 -12.47 33.56 -28.66
C LEU A 447 -11.55 32.95 -29.74
N VAL A 448 -11.96 32.96 -31.00
CA VAL A 448 -11.14 32.46 -32.12
C VAL A 448 -9.83 33.25 -32.23
N LYS A 449 -9.88 34.57 -32.12
CA LYS A 449 -8.68 35.42 -32.11
C LYS A 449 -7.78 35.14 -30.90
N GLU A 450 -8.34 34.89 -29.72
CA GLU A 450 -7.58 34.43 -28.54
C GLU A 450 -6.80 33.15 -28.86
N ILE A 451 -7.47 32.12 -29.40
CA ILE A 451 -6.84 30.82 -29.73
C ILE A 451 -5.75 30.98 -30.80
N LEU A 452 -6.01 31.79 -31.83
CA LEU A 452 -5.04 32.03 -32.91
C LEU A 452 -3.83 32.85 -32.44
N ASN A 453 -4.03 33.83 -31.56
CA ASN A 453 -2.93 34.55 -30.93
C ASN A 453 -2.06 33.60 -30.10
N ASP A 454 -2.69 32.72 -29.32
CA ASP A 454 -1.98 31.70 -28.56
C ASP A 454 -1.20 30.75 -29.49
N CYS A 455 -1.80 30.33 -30.61
CA CYS A 455 -1.15 29.51 -31.64
C CYS A 455 0.14 30.15 -32.19
N VAL A 456 0.14 31.46 -32.47
CA VAL A 456 1.28 32.18 -33.07
C VAL A 456 2.29 32.66 -32.04
N SER A 457 1.90 32.77 -30.76
CA SER A 457 2.74 33.30 -29.68
C SER A 457 4.09 32.57 -29.53
N GLY A 458 4.19 31.31 -29.97
CA GLY A 458 5.42 30.49 -29.87
C GLY A 458 5.81 30.18 -28.42
N ILE A 459 4.92 30.47 -27.48
CA ILE A 459 5.14 30.35 -26.05
C ILE A 459 5.18 28.88 -25.61
N TYR A 460 4.55 27.98 -26.38
CA TYR A 460 4.38 26.58 -26.01
C TYR A 460 5.58 25.71 -26.46
N PRO A 461 6.24 24.98 -25.53
CA PRO A 461 7.40 24.15 -25.84
C PRO A 461 7.07 22.86 -26.62
N MET A 462 5.79 22.46 -26.70
CA MET A 462 5.38 21.15 -27.20
C MET A 462 5.20 21.08 -28.73
N PRO A 463 5.69 19.99 -29.38
CA PRO A 463 5.48 19.78 -30.80
C PRO A 463 4.00 19.62 -31.14
N ASN A 464 3.57 20.14 -32.29
CA ASN A 464 2.18 20.10 -32.78
C ASN A 464 1.15 20.92 -31.98
N THR A 465 1.55 21.68 -30.96
CA THR A 465 0.63 22.55 -30.21
C THR A 465 -0.10 23.54 -31.10
N ALA A 466 0.64 24.24 -31.97
CA ALA A 466 0.06 25.19 -32.93
C ALA A 466 -0.99 24.52 -33.84
N LEU A 467 -0.71 23.31 -34.33
CA LEU A 467 -1.67 22.57 -35.15
C LEU A 467 -2.94 22.20 -34.38
N LYS A 468 -2.81 21.72 -33.13
CA LYS A 468 -3.95 21.39 -32.27
C LYS A 468 -4.79 22.62 -31.94
N LEU A 469 -4.17 23.76 -31.62
CA LEU A 469 -4.87 25.02 -31.36
C LEU A 469 -5.55 25.56 -32.62
N PHE A 470 -4.90 25.50 -33.77
CA PHE A 470 -5.51 25.87 -35.05
C PHE A 470 -6.75 25.02 -35.36
N CYS A 471 -6.64 23.69 -35.21
CA CYS A 471 -7.79 22.80 -35.35
C CYS A 471 -8.89 23.16 -34.33
N THR A 472 -8.53 23.49 -33.09
CA THR A 472 -9.49 23.90 -32.05
C THR A 472 -10.24 25.18 -32.43
N ALA A 473 -9.53 26.19 -32.97
CA ALA A 473 -10.16 27.43 -33.46
C ALA A 473 -11.20 27.13 -34.57
N ARG A 474 -10.85 26.27 -35.52
CA ARG A 474 -11.78 25.78 -36.56
C ARG A 474 -12.96 25.04 -35.94
N ASP A 475 -12.71 24.15 -34.99
CA ASP A 475 -13.73 23.32 -34.37
C ASP A 475 -14.70 24.18 -33.53
N CYS A 476 -14.24 25.25 -32.87
CA CYS A 476 -15.11 26.24 -32.20
C CYS A 476 -16.09 26.90 -33.18
N ILE A 477 -15.64 27.24 -34.40
CA ILE A 477 -16.49 27.84 -35.44
C ILE A 477 -17.52 26.83 -35.94
N ASN A 478 -17.07 25.61 -36.25
CA ASN A 478 -17.97 24.54 -36.69
C ASN A 478 -19.03 24.26 -35.63
N LEU A 479 -18.63 24.19 -34.36
CA LEU A 479 -19.53 23.99 -33.23
C LEU A 479 -20.64 25.04 -33.20
N TYR A 480 -20.30 26.32 -33.40
CA TYR A 480 -21.31 27.39 -33.46
C TYR A 480 -22.24 27.23 -34.66
N VAL A 481 -21.69 27.07 -35.86
CA VAL A 481 -22.46 27.00 -37.11
C VAL A 481 -23.41 25.79 -37.12
N GLU A 482 -22.98 24.66 -36.55
CA GLU A 482 -23.77 23.43 -36.50
C GLU A 482 -24.79 23.41 -35.36
N ILE A 483 -24.41 23.87 -34.16
CA ILE A 483 -25.24 23.73 -32.96
C ILE A 483 -26.25 24.87 -32.82
N THR A 484 -25.87 26.12 -33.09
CA THR A 484 -26.76 27.28 -32.98
C THR A 484 -28.10 27.11 -33.73
N PRO A 485 -28.15 26.63 -34.99
CA PRO A 485 -29.43 26.46 -35.68
C PRO A 485 -30.30 25.34 -35.07
N VAL A 486 -29.68 24.34 -34.46
CA VAL A 486 -30.40 23.25 -33.77
C VAL A 486 -31.00 23.73 -32.45
N ILE A 487 -30.24 24.46 -31.63
CA ILE A 487 -30.71 25.01 -30.35
C ILE A 487 -31.88 25.98 -30.59
N HIS A 488 -31.72 26.86 -31.59
CA HIS A 488 -32.64 27.96 -31.83
C HIS A 488 -33.66 27.67 -32.94
N ILE A 489 -33.84 26.39 -33.31
CA ILE A 489 -34.66 25.99 -34.47
C ILE A 489 -36.07 26.62 -34.45
N LYS A 490 -36.75 26.60 -33.30
CA LYS A 490 -38.09 27.19 -33.14
C LYS A 490 -38.09 28.69 -33.43
N LEU A 491 -37.04 29.39 -33.03
CA LEU A 491 -36.90 30.83 -33.24
C LEU A 491 -36.61 31.14 -34.71
N LEU A 492 -35.75 30.35 -35.34
CA LEU A 492 -35.36 30.52 -36.74
C LEU A 492 -36.52 30.22 -37.70
N GLU A 493 -37.32 29.19 -37.43
CA GLU A 493 -38.49 28.81 -38.24
C GLU A 493 -39.66 29.79 -38.08
N SER A 494 -39.83 30.37 -36.88
CA SER A 494 -40.97 31.24 -36.58
C SER A 494 -40.75 32.70 -36.97
N LEU A 495 -39.51 33.20 -36.95
CA LEU A 495 -39.19 34.61 -37.19
C LEU A 495 -38.16 34.78 -38.32
N PRO A 496 -38.59 35.26 -39.52
CA PRO A 496 -37.69 35.48 -40.64
C PRO A 496 -36.49 36.39 -40.32
N GLN A 497 -36.68 37.37 -39.42
CA GLN A 497 -35.60 38.26 -38.98
C GLN A 497 -34.47 37.52 -38.26
N GLN A 498 -34.77 36.44 -37.53
CA GLN A 498 -33.78 35.66 -36.80
C GLN A 498 -32.97 34.75 -37.73
N SER A 499 -33.62 34.22 -38.77
CA SER A 499 -32.93 33.53 -39.86
C SER A 499 -31.99 34.46 -40.65
N ALA A 500 -32.44 35.69 -40.95
CA ALA A 500 -31.59 36.70 -41.58
C ALA A 500 -30.42 37.12 -40.67
N LEU A 501 -30.65 37.24 -39.37
CA LEU A 501 -29.59 37.53 -38.40
C LEU A 501 -28.55 36.42 -38.33
N PHE A 502 -28.97 35.15 -38.29
CA PHE A 502 -28.04 34.02 -38.28
C PHE A 502 -27.25 33.94 -39.60
N HIS A 503 -27.87 34.25 -40.74
CA HIS A 503 -27.16 34.42 -42.00
C HIS A 503 -26.08 35.51 -41.91
N ASN A 504 -26.42 36.69 -41.35
CA ASN A 504 -25.45 37.77 -41.13
C ASN A 504 -24.29 37.33 -40.22
N ASN A 505 -24.58 36.55 -39.16
CA ASN A 505 -23.54 36.00 -38.28
C ASN A 505 -22.58 35.09 -39.05
N CYS A 506 -23.09 34.15 -39.85
CA CYS A 506 -22.26 33.26 -40.67
C CYS A 506 -21.44 34.03 -41.70
N PHE A 507 -22.02 35.06 -42.33
CA PHE A 507 -21.29 35.90 -43.28
C PHE A 507 -20.21 36.73 -42.58
N TYR A 508 -20.51 37.24 -41.37
CA TYR A 508 -19.57 37.97 -40.54
C TYR A 508 -18.36 37.12 -40.14
N ILE A 509 -18.60 35.86 -39.73
CA ILE A 509 -17.53 34.88 -39.46
C ILE A 509 -16.64 34.73 -40.70
N ALA A 510 -17.25 34.44 -41.86
CA ALA A 510 -16.49 34.23 -43.09
C ALA A 510 -15.64 35.46 -43.48
N HIS A 511 -16.18 36.67 -43.29
CA HIS A 511 -15.45 37.90 -43.54
C HIS A 511 -14.28 38.09 -42.56
N GLU A 512 -14.50 37.91 -41.27
CA GLU A 512 -13.47 38.08 -40.25
C GLU A 512 -12.33 37.04 -40.38
N LEU A 513 -12.59 35.85 -40.92
CA LEU A 513 -11.56 34.82 -41.16
C LEU A 513 -10.67 35.11 -42.37
N LEU A 514 -11.12 35.97 -43.30
CA LEU A 514 -10.32 36.38 -44.47
C LEU A 514 -9.36 37.53 -44.14
N ARG A 515 -9.51 38.15 -42.97
CA ARG A 515 -8.73 39.28 -42.48
C ARG A 515 -7.65 38.81 -41.53
#